data_AF-X0WZK5-F1
#
_entry.id   AF-X0WZK5-F1
#
_cell.length_a   1.000
_cell.length_b   1.000
_cell.length_c   1.000
_cell.angle_alpha   90.00
_cell.angle_beta   90.00
_cell.angle_gamma   90.00
#
_symmetry.space_group_name_H-M   'P 1'
#
loop_
_entity.id
_entity.type
_entity.pdbx_description
1 polymer ?
#
loop_
_entity_poly.entity_id
_entity_poly.type
_entity_poly.pdbx_seq_one_letter_code
_entity_poly.pdbx_strand_id
1 'polypeptide(L)' 'MSDPAKDFWRLFCEQTCTAIVGFDRQCRVITWNRAAEAAFEIESQDILAQGVEKILP' A
#
# COMPACT_ATOMS: atom_id res chain seq x y z
N MET A 1 -7.21 -9.68 -22.30
CA MET A 1 -7.67 -8.34 -21.89
C MET A 1 -7.41 -8.19 -20.41
N SER A 2 -6.72 -7.13 -19.99
CA SER A 2 -6.60 -6.79 -18.56
C SER A 2 -7.97 -6.36 -18.02
N ASP A 3 -8.15 -6.53 -16.72
CA ASP A 3 -9.33 -6.06 -16.00
C ASP A 3 -9.22 -4.54 -15.82
N PRO A 4 -10.09 -3.72 -16.44
CA PRO A 4 -9.99 -2.26 -16.40
C PRO A 4 -10.00 -1.70 -14.97
N ALA A 5 -10.66 -2.39 -14.03
CA ALA A 5 -10.69 -1.95 -12.63
C ALA A 5 -9.32 -2.13 -11.97
N LYS A 6 -8.59 -3.20 -12.29
CA LYS A 6 -7.22 -3.42 -11.77
C LYS A 6 -6.24 -2.39 -12.33
N ASP A 7 -6.36 -2.06 -13.61
CA ASP A 7 -5.49 -1.07 -14.25
C ASP A 7 -5.73 0.32 -13.67
N PHE A 8 -7.00 0.71 -13.48
CA PHE A 8 -7.35 1.96 -12.80
C PHE A 8 -6.78 2.00 -11.38
N TRP A 9 -6.96 0.93 -10.60
CA TRP A 9 -6.42 0.84 -9.24
C TRP A 9 -4.91 0.98 -9.20
N ARG A 10 -4.20 0.31 -10.10
CA ARG A 10 -2.73 0.38 -10.18
C ARG A 10 -2.28 1.81 -10.48
N LEU A 11 -2.87 2.44 -11.51
CA LEU A 11 -2.57 3.82 -11.88
C LEU A 11 -2.86 4.80 -10.74
N PHE A 12 -4.02 4.63 -10.08
CA PHE A 12 -4.39 5.45 -8.95
C PHE A 12 -3.37 5.35 -7.81
N CYS A 13 -2.96 4.14 -7.44
CA CYS A 13 -1.98 3.91 -6.38
C CYS A 13 -0.57 4.43 -6.75
N GLU A 14 -0.13 4.25 -7.99
CA GLU A 14 1.22 4.64 -8.46
C GLU A 14 1.37 6.14 -8.69
N GLN A 15 0.31 6.85 -9.11
CA GLN A 15 0.39 8.26 -9.51
C GLN A 15 -0.05 9.26 -8.44
N THR A 16 -0.77 8.83 -7.42
CA THR A 16 -1.21 9.74 -6.36
C THR A 16 -0.05 10.11 -5.42
N CYS A 17 -0.02 11.37 -4.99
CA CYS A 17 0.90 11.85 -3.94
C CYS A 17 0.43 11.52 -2.52
N THR A 18 -0.74 10.89 -2.37
CA THR A 18 -1.31 10.50 -1.09
C THR A 18 -0.84 9.11 -0.69
N ALA A 19 -0.42 8.95 0.57
CA ALA A 19 -0.10 7.63 1.10
C ALA A 19 -1.34 6.73 1.08
N ILE A 20 -1.23 5.59 0.41
CA ILE A 20 -2.26 4.55 0.37
C ILE A 20 -1.73 3.32 1.08
N VAL A 21 -2.41 2.95 2.15
CA VAL A 21 -2.15 1.74 2.92
C VAL A 21 -3.41 0.88 2.92
N GLY A 22 -3.28 -0.37 2.50
CA GLY A 22 -4.37 -1.34 2.50
C GLY A 22 -4.07 -2.48 3.47
N PHE A 23 -5.10 -3.01 4.13
CA PHE A 23 -4.99 -4.14 5.05
C PHE A 23 -5.93 -5.27 4.66
N ASP A 24 -5.52 -6.51 4.92
CA ASP A 24 -6.43 -7.66 4.89
C ASP A 24 -7.27 -7.77 6.18
N ARG A 25 -8.11 -8.81 6.26
CA ARG A 25 -8.97 -9.07 7.43
C ARG A 25 -8.21 -9.48 8.69
N GLN A 26 -6.92 -9.80 8.57
CA GLN A 26 -6.03 -10.09 9.69
C GLN A 26 -5.16 -8.87 10.04
N CYS A 27 -5.51 -7.69 9.52
CA CYS A 27 -4.76 -6.45 9.71
C CYS A 27 -3.31 -6.52 9.19
N ARG A 28 -3.05 -7.35 8.17
CA ARG A 28 -1.75 -7.38 7.50
C ARG A 28 -1.73 -6.43 6.32
N VAL A 29 -0.63 -5.74 6.11
CA VAL A 29 -0.46 -4.78 5.01
C VAL A 29 -0.47 -5.52 3.66
N ILE A 30 -1.38 -5.13 2.77
CA ILE A 30 -1.54 -5.69 1.42
C ILE A 30 -1.36 -4.65 0.31
N THR A 31 -1.25 -3.37 0.65
CA THR A 31 -0.98 -2.30 -0.31
C THR A 31 -0.12 -1.25 0.36
N TRP A 32 0.95 -0.85 -0.33
CA TRP A 32 1.91 0.16 0.10
C TRP A 32 2.40 0.87 -1.16
N ASN A 33 1.95 2.10 -1.40
CA ASN A 33 2.39 2.87 -2.57
C ASN A 33 3.64 3.69 -2.27
N ARG A 34 4.24 4.29 -3.32
CA ARG A 34 5.43 5.15 -3.21
C ARG A 34 5.25 6.31 -2.22
N ALA A 35 4.04 6.87 -2.14
CA ALA A 35 3.75 7.92 -1.19
C ALA A 35 3.73 7.42 0.27
N ALA A 36 3.32 6.16 0.51
CA ALA A 36 3.43 5.53 1.82
C ALA A 36 4.89 5.25 2.20
N GLU A 37 5.73 4.80 1.27
CA GLU A 37 7.18 4.65 1.50
C GLU A 37 7.81 5.97 1.97
N ALA A 38 7.45 7.08 1.31
CA ALA A 38 7.93 8.40 1.68
C ALA A 38 7.36 8.91 3.02
N ALA A 39 6.10 8.60 3.34
CA ALA A 39 5.44 9.12 4.55
C ALA A 39 5.87 8.39 5.83
N PHE A 40 6.13 7.09 5.73
CA PHE A 40 6.48 6.24 6.87
C PHE A 40 7.97 5.86 6.91
N GLU A 41 8.74 6.20 5.87
CA GLU A 41 10.16 5.87 5.72
C GLU A 41 10.44 4.35 5.76
N ILE A 42 9.51 3.55 5.20
CA ILE A 42 9.60 2.09 5.13
C ILE A 42 9.35 1.64 3.70
N GLU A 43 10.27 0.85 3.13
CA GLU A 43 10.14 0.26 1.80
C GLU A 43 9.01 -0.79 1.76
N SER A 44 8.27 -0.87 0.65
CA SER A 44 7.17 -1.82 0.48
C SER A 44 7.58 -3.27 0.74
N GLN A 45 8.78 -3.67 0.33
CA GLN A 45 9.32 -5.03 0.52
C GLN A 45 9.45 -5.44 2.00
N ASP A 46 9.60 -4.47 2.91
CA ASP A 46 9.86 -4.71 4.33
C ASP A 46 8.58 -4.69 5.17
N ILE A 47 7.50 -4.10 4.65
CA ILE A 47 6.23 -3.92 5.37
C ILE A 47 5.08 -4.78 4.82
N LEU A 48 5.13 -5.21 3.56
CA LEU A 48 4.09 -6.08 3.00
C LEU A 48 3.98 -7.38 3.81
N ALA A 49 2.74 -7.84 4.00
CA ALA A 49 2.35 -8.98 4.83
C ALA A 49 2.67 -8.86 6.33
N GLN A 50 3.26 -7.75 6.80
CA GLN A 50 3.44 -7.47 8.22
C GLN A 50 2.14 -6.95 8.84
N GLY A 51 2.01 -7.06 10.16
CA GLY A 51 0.86 -6.54 10.87
C GLY A 51 0.88 -5.02 11.02
N VAL A 52 -0.31 -4.44 11.16
CA VAL A 52 -0.54 -2.99 11.29
C VAL A 52 0.17 -2.36 12.50
N GLU A 53 0.47 -3.15 13.53
CA GLU A 53 1.21 -2.73 14.72
C GLU A 53 2.62 -2.20 14.45
N LYS A 54 3.18 -2.45 13.26
CA LYS A 54 4.48 -1.87 12.87
C LYS A 54 4.41 -0.38 12.50
N ILE A 55 3.22 0.16 12.24
CA ILE A 55 3.03 1.53 11.75
C ILE A 55 1.99 2.34 12.54
N LEU A 56 1.32 1.70 13.51
CA LEU A 56 0.47 2.37 14.49
C LEU A 56 1.18 2.41 15.86
N PRO A 57 0.92 3.45 16.69
CA PRO A 57 1.41 3.51 18.06
C PRO A 57 0.92 2.37 18.95
#